data_AF-A0A957T2N2-F1
#
_entry.id   AF-A0A957T2N2-F1
#
_cell.length_a   1.000
_cell.length_b   1.000
_cell.length_c   1.000
_cell.angle_alpha   90.00
_cell.angle_beta   90.00
_cell.angle_gamma   90.00
#
_symmetry.space_group_name_H-M   'P 1'
#
loop_
_entity.id
_entity.type
_entity.pdbx_description
1 polymer ?
#
loop_
_entity_poly.entity_id
_entity_poly.type
_entity_poly.pdbx_seq_one_letter_code
_entity_poly.pdbx_strand_id
1 'polypeptide(L)'
;GDTIEIIIDTVNLVGSVNLVGHGGKRYSAEEGARVLNERTPLPEMAPEERLPDDTRLWAALQNASGGTWGGCVYDVDRIIELLEAGKRALAEA
;
A
#
# COMPACT_ATOMS: atom_id res chain seq x y z
N GLY A 1 -2.53 -21.46 -3.87
CA GLY A 1 -2.24 -20.32 -2.97
C GLY A 1 -0.75 -20.06 -2.95
N ASP A 2 -0.38 -18.88 -2.48
CA ASP A 2 1.01 -18.52 -2.20
C ASP A 2 1.44 -19.07 -0.83
N THR A 3 2.73 -19.34 -0.69
CA THR A 3 3.37 -19.63 0.59
C THR A 3 4.28 -18.46 0.92
N ILE A 4 4.09 -17.88 2.10
CA ILE A 4 4.84 -16.72 2.58
C ILE A 4 5.70 -17.10 3.79
N GLU A 5 6.88 -16.52 3.85
CA GLU A 5 7.73 -16.53 5.03
C GLU A 5 7.67 -15.14 5.66
N ILE A 6 7.56 -15.11 6.99
CA ILE A 6 7.55 -13.87 7.77
C ILE A 6 8.68 -13.98 8.79
N ILE A 7 9.64 -13.08 8.71
CA ILE A 7 10.76 -12.98 9.64
C ILE A 7 10.54 -11.72 10.48
N ILE A 8 10.61 -11.86 11.81
CA ILE A 8 10.49 -10.76 12.76
C ILE A 8 11.69 -10.83 13.71
N ASP A 9 12.58 -9.85 13.63
CA ASP A 9 13.67 -9.63 14.57
C ASP A 9 13.29 -8.50 15.53
N THR A 10 12.90 -8.88 16.74
CA THR A 10 12.47 -7.93 17.79
C THR A 10 13.63 -7.28 18.54
N VAL A 11 14.88 -7.65 18.25
CA VAL A 11 16.08 -7.04 18.87
C VAL A 11 16.60 -5.93 17.98
N ASN A 12 16.81 -6.21 16.70
CA ASN A 12 17.26 -5.22 15.72
C ASN A 12 16.11 -4.41 15.12
N LEU A 13 14.86 -4.76 15.45
CA LEU A 13 13.62 -4.12 14.97
C LEU A 13 13.51 -4.12 13.44
N VAL A 14 13.88 -5.25 12.84
CA VAL A 14 13.76 -5.50 11.40
C VAL A 14 12.81 -6.65 11.13
N GLY A 15 12.14 -6.61 9.99
CA GLY A 15 11.27 -7.69 9.55
C GLY A 15 11.24 -7.79 8.03
N SER A 16 10.89 -8.97 7.53
CA SER A 16 10.71 -9.21 6.11
C SER A 16 9.54 -10.14 5.85
N VAL A 17 8.91 -9.98 4.68
CA VAL A 17 7.85 -10.84 4.17
C VAL A 17 8.27 -11.29 2.79
N ASN A 18 8.52 -12.58 2.65
CA ASN A 18 9.05 -13.17 1.42
C ASN A 18 8.01 -14.11 0.80
N LEU A 19 7.85 -14.05 -0.52
CA LEU A 19 7.19 -15.12 -1.26
C LEU A 19 8.16 -16.31 -1.32
N VAL A 20 7.78 -17.47 -0.78
CA VAL A 20 8.64 -18.67 -0.75
C VAL A 20 7.98 -19.88 -1.42
N GLY A 21 6.85 -19.68 -2.08
CA GLY A 21 6.22 -20.73 -2.87
C GLY A 21 4.91 -20.31 -3.53
N HIS A 22 4.55 -21.04 -4.58
CA HIS A 22 3.26 -20.92 -5.25
C HIS A 22 2.89 -22.26 -5.89
N GLY A 23 1.63 -22.68 -5.72
CA GLY A 23 1.11 -23.88 -6.41
C GLY A 23 1.88 -25.17 -6.09
N GLY A 24 2.38 -25.30 -4.86
CA GLY A 24 3.16 -26.47 -4.42
C GLY A 24 4.67 -26.42 -4.74
N LYS A 25 5.13 -25.43 -5.53
CA LYS A 25 6.57 -25.15 -5.71
C LYS A 25 7.09 -24.32 -4.53
N ARG A 26 8.34 -24.56 -4.14
CA ARG A 26 9.08 -23.73 -3.17
C ARG A 26 10.14 -22.89 -3.88
N TYR A 27 10.43 -21.73 -3.32
CA TYR A 27 11.41 -20.76 -3.80
C TYR A 27 12.35 -20.35 -2.67
N SER A 28 13.55 -19.87 -3.01
CA SER A 28 14.27 -18.95 -2.11
C SER A 28 13.55 -17.59 -2.04
N ALA A 29 13.90 -16.75 -1.08
CA ALA A 29 13.36 -15.39 -0.99
C ALA A 29 13.69 -14.55 -2.24
N GLU A 30 14.91 -14.69 -2.78
CA GLU A 30 15.35 -13.97 -3.99
C GLU A 30 14.64 -14.46 -5.25
N GLU A 31 14.41 -15.77 -5.35
CA GLU A 31 13.59 -16.34 -6.43
C GLU A 31 12.14 -15.86 -6.34
N GLY A 32 11.57 -15.88 -5.14
CA GLY A 32 10.23 -15.38 -4.89
C GLY A 32 10.05 -13.90 -5.24
N ALA A 33 11.04 -13.06 -4.92
CA ALA A 33 11.02 -11.64 -5.29
C ALA A 33 10.99 -11.44 -6.81
N ARG A 34 11.77 -12.22 -7.57
CA ARG A 34 11.74 -12.19 -9.05
C ARG A 34 10.38 -12.64 -9.58
N VAL A 35 9.89 -13.79 -9.11
CA VAL A 35 8.57 -14.31 -9.49
C VAL A 35 7.47 -13.29 -9.21
N LEU A 36 7.49 -12.64 -8.04
CA LEU A 36 6.49 -11.65 -7.65
C LEU A 36 6.54 -10.41 -8.56
N ASN A 37 7.73 -9.90 -8.88
CA ASN A 37 7.90 -8.74 -9.76
C ASN A 37 7.45 -8.99 -11.21
N GLU A 38 7.50 -10.24 -11.67
CA GLU A 38 7.00 -10.63 -12.99
C GLU A 38 5.47 -10.77 -13.06
N ARG A 39 4.78 -10.83 -11.91
CA ARG A 39 3.32 -10.95 -11.90
C ARG A 39 2.69 -9.64 -12.36
N THR A 40 1.78 -9.76 -13.32
CA THR A 40 0.90 -8.64 -13.67
C THR A 40 -0.03 -8.35 -12.49
N PRO A 41 -0.11 -7.10 -12.00
CA PRO A 41 -1.13 -6.71 -11.05
C PRO A 41 -2.51 -7.06 -11.61
N LEU A 42 -3.42 -7.54 -10.75
CA LEU A 42 -4.78 -7.86 -11.18
C LEU A 42 -5.41 -6.58 -11.77
N PRO A 43 -5.73 -6.53 -13.08
CA PRO A 43 -6.20 -5.29 -13.73
C PRO A 43 -7.51 -4.79 -13.14
N GLU A 44 -8.28 -5.70 -12.58
CA GLU A 44 -9.62 -5.49 -12.02
C GLU A 44 -9.57 -5.12 -10.54
N MET A 45 -8.38 -4.93 -9.98
CA MET A 45 -8.22 -4.48 -8.60
C MET A 45 -8.69 -3.03 -8.48
N ALA A 46 -9.89 -2.87 -7.95
CA ALA A 46 -10.52 -1.58 -7.73
C ALA A 46 -11.07 -1.49 -6.28
N PRO A 47 -11.30 -0.28 -5.77
CA PRO A 47 -12.12 -0.10 -4.58
C PRO A 47 -13.50 -0.74 -4.76
N GLU A 48 -14.07 -1.27 -3.68
CA GLU A 48 -15.45 -1.80 -3.68
C GLU A 48 -16.44 -0.73 -4.14
N GLU A 49 -17.33 -1.06 -5.09
CA GLU A 49 -18.27 -0.10 -5.69
C GLU A 49 -19.22 0.53 -4.68
N ARG A 50 -19.58 -0.22 -3.62
CA ARG A 50 -20.52 0.22 -2.58
C ARG A 50 -19.83 0.82 -1.36
N LEU A 51 -18.57 1.21 -1.47
CA LEU A 51 -17.86 1.85 -0.38
C LEU A 51 -18.55 3.18 -0.03
N PRO A 52 -18.96 3.41 1.22
CA PRO A 52 -19.56 4.68 1.62
C PRO A 52 -18.62 5.86 1.36
N ASP A 53 -19.19 7.00 0.97
CA ASP A 53 -18.40 8.20 0.65
C ASP A 53 -17.50 8.64 1.82
N ASP A 54 -18.00 8.53 3.05
CA ASP A 54 -17.24 8.85 4.25
C ASP A 54 -16.02 7.94 4.42
N THR A 55 -16.14 6.65 4.08
CA THR A 55 -15.01 5.70 4.13
C THR A 55 -14.01 5.99 3.03
N ARG A 56 -14.48 6.35 1.83
CA ARG A 56 -13.61 6.76 0.72
C ARG A 56 -12.85 8.04 1.06
N LEU A 57 -13.53 9.03 1.64
CA LEU A 57 -12.92 10.29 2.08
C LEU A 57 -11.91 10.03 3.21
N TRP A 58 -12.27 9.26 4.22
CA TRP A 58 -11.37 8.85 5.29
C TRP A 58 -10.09 8.24 4.72
N ALA A 59 -10.19 7.25 3.82
CA ALA A 59 -9.01 6.61 3.23
C ALA A 59 -8.12 7.61 2.46
N ALA A 60 -8.72 8.54 1.73
CA ALA A 60 -7.99 9.58 1.00
C ALA A 60 -7.25 10.53 1.95
N LEU A 61 -7.88 10.97 3.04
CA LEU A 61 -7.25 11.82 4.06
C LEU A 61 -6.07 11.10 4.73
N GLN A 62 -6.24 9.83 5.09
CA GLN A 62 -5.17 9.02 5.67
C GLN A 62 -3.98 8.89 4.72
N ASN A 63 -4.25 8.62 3.43
CA ASN A 63 -3.20 8.54 2.41
C ASN A 63 -2.48 9.89 2.22
N ALA A 64 -3.24 10.99 2.17
CA ALA A 64 -2.69 12.34 2.10
C ALA A 64 -1.75 12.63 3.28
N SER A 65 -2.05 12.10 4.46
CA SER A 65 -1.25 12.21 5.68
C SER A 65 -0.08 11.21 5.81
N GLY A 66 0.26 10.48 4.74
CA GLY A 66 1.38 9.53 4.75
C GLY A 66 0.97 8.06 4.90
N GLY A 67 -0.33 7.77 4.95
CA GLY A 67 -0.89 6.42 4.92
C GLY A 67 -0.49 5.58 6.12
N THR A 68 -0.34 4.27 5.88
CA THR A 68 0.06 3.30 6.93
C THR A 68 1.39 3.65 7.57
N TRP A 69 2.34 4.18 6.79
CA TRP A 69 3.66 4.58 7.27
C TRP A 69 3.65 5.90 8.04
N GLY A 70 2.63 6.74 7.81
CA GLY A 70 2.35 7.95 8.60
C GLY A 70 1.57 7.67 9.89
N GLY A 71 1.31 6.40 10.23
CA GLY A 71 0.62 6.01 11.46
C GLY A 71 -0.89 6.06 11.38
N CYS A 72 -1.48 6.20 10.19
CA CYS A 72 -2.94 6.27 10.02
C CYS A 72 -3.57 7.38 10.88
N VAL A 73 -3.00 8.58 10.87
CA VAL A 73 -3.53 9.77 11.52
C VAL A 73 -3.75 10.89 10.52
N TYR A 74 -4.59 11.87 10.87
CA TYR A 74 -4.74 13.09 10.08
C TYR A 74 -3.61 14.07 10.38
N ASP A 75 -2.73 14.23 9.39
CA ASP A 75 -1.83 15.37 9.27
C ASP A 75 -2.59 16.51 8.60
N VAL A 76 -3.19 17.37 9.44
CA VAL A 76 -4.08 18.45 9.02
C VAL A 76 -3.36 19.46 8.12
N ASP A 77 -2.13 19.82 8.46
CA ASP A 77 -1.36 20.81 7.70
C ASP A 77 -1.05 20.28 6.29
N ARG A 78 -0.63 19.02 6.19
CA ARG A 78 -0.37 18.37 4.91
C ARG A 78 -1.63 18.20 4.06
N ILE A 79 -2.76 17.88 4.69
CA ILE A 79 -4.06 17.81 3.99
C ILE A 79 -4.41 19.17 3.41
N ILE A 80 -4.31 20.25 4.19
CA ILE A 80 -4.60 21.61 3.73
C ILE A 80 -3.65 22.01 2.59
N GLU A 81 -2.36 21.73 2.72
CA GLU A 81 -1.35 22.00 1.69
C GLU A 81 -1.71 21.32 0.36
N LEU A 82 -2.05 20.03 0.39
CA LEU A 82 -2.44 19.27 -0.79
C LEU A 82 -3.74 19.79 -1.42
N LEU A 83 -4.73 20.18 -0.62
CA LEU A 83 -5.96 20.77 -1.12
C LEU A 83 -5.72 22.12 -1.82
N GLU A 84 -4.88 22.98 -1.25
CA GLU A 84 -4.51 24.26 -1.87
C GLU A 84 -3.68 24.07 -3.14
N ALA A 85 -2.75 23.11 -3.15
CA ALA A 85 -2.01 22.74 -4.36
C ALA A 85 -2.94 22.23 -5.46
N GLY A 86 -3.92 21.39 -5.11
CA GLY A 86 -4.93 20.89 -6.05
C GLY A 86 -5.81 22.01 -6.63
N LYS A 87 -6.25 22.96 -5.80
CA LYS A 87 -7.01 24.14 -6.28
C LYS A 87 -6.21 24.95 -7.29
N ARG A 88 -4.92 25.20 -7.05
CA ARG A 88 -4.04 25.92 -8.00
C ARG A 88 -3.89 25.16 -9.32
N ALA A 89 -3.57 23.87 -9.25
CA ALA A 89 -3.39 23.04 -10.44
C ALA A 89 -4.64 22.98 -11.33
N LEU A 90 -5.84 22.93 -10.72
CA LEU A 90 -7.11 22.92 -11.45
C LEU A 90 -7.48 24.27 -12.05
N ALA A 91 -6.97 25.38 -11.52
CA ALA A 91 -7.19 26.71 -12.09
C ALA A 91 -6.28 27.00 -13.29
N GLU A 92 -5.18 26.25 -13.43
CA GLU A 92 -4.19 26.36 -14.51
C GLU A 92 -4.46 25.40 -15.69
N ALA A 93 -5.41 24.47 -15.53
CA ALA A 93 -5.82 23.47 -16.53
C ALA A 93 -7.01 23.95 -17.38
#